data_AF-A0A061DDB9-F1
#
_entry.id   AF-A0A061DDB9-F1
#
_cell.length_a   1.000
_cell.length_b   1.000
_cell.length_c   1.000
_cell.angle_alpha   90.00
_cell.angle_beta   90.00
_cell.angle_gamma   90.00
#
_symmetry.space_group_name_H-M   'P 1'
#
loop_
_entity.id
_entity.type
_entity.pdbx_description
1 polymer ?
#
loop_
_entity_poly.entity_id
_entity_poly.type
_entity_poly.pdbx_seq_one_letter_code
_entity_poly.pdbx_strand_id
1 'polypeptide(L)'
;MPLTGEIFKIGHVLSEFYQNRWPPYVLEPPNCFDQVYVEDEVKNLSDISQSLVASHSNHFVTVRLYSSLAGPYETLRQTPPLECRCVTIKGIVLSTIQIENYYSK
;
A
#
# COMPACT_ATOMS: atom_id res chain seq x y z
N MET A 1 -3.51 14.10 15.50
CA MET A 1 -3.64 12.77 16.14
C MET A 1 -2.66 11.86 15.43
N PRO A 2 -1.65 11.32 16.12
CA PRO A 2 -0.60 10.56 15.47
C PRO A 2 -1.19 9.26 14.90
N LEU A 3 -0.89 8.99 13.62
CA LEU A 3 -1.21 7.74 12.97
C LEU A 3 -0.34 6.65 13.60
N THR A 4 -0.80 6.05 14.70
CA THR A 4 -0.21 4.83 15.24
C THR A 4 -0.57 3.68 14.31
N GLY A 5 0.30 3.42 13.34
CA GLY A 5 0.35 2.19 12.57
C GLY A 5 1.80 1.73 12.57
N GLU A 6 2.11 0.77 13.43
CA GLU A 6 3.42 0.13 13.49
C GLU A 6 3.81 -0.44 12.12
N ILE A 7 5.10 -0.35 11.81
CA ILE A 7 5.77 -1.04 10.71
C ILE A 7 5.60 -2.55 10.96
N PHE A 8 4.70 -3.22 10.24
CA PHE A 8 4.54 -4.67 10.41
C PHE A 8 5.37 -5.47 9.40
N LYS A 9 6.45 -6.04 9.96
CA LYS A 9 7.15 -7.23 9.47
C LYS A 9 6.17 -8.40 9.30
N ILE A 10 6.36 -9.13 8.20
CA ILE A 10 5.60 -10.30 7.77
C ILE A 10 5.40 -11.31 8.90
N GLY A 11 4.14 -11.63 9.18
CA GLY A 11 3.71 -12.79 9.96
C GLY A 11 2.20 -12.85 10.01
N HIS A 12 1.59 -13.66 9.12
CA HIS A 12 0.19 -14.12 9.16
C HIS A 12 -0.86 -13.03 9.53
N VAL A 13 -1.56 -12.52 8.51
CA VAL A 13 -2.55 -11.42 8.59
C VAL A 13 -1.88 -10.05 8.70
N LEU A 14 -1.49 -9.52 7.54
CA LEU A 14 -0.90 -8.18 7.46
C LEU A 14 -2.00 -7.12 7.46
N SER A 15 -2.09 -6.42 8.60
CA SER A 15 -2.53 -5.03 8.76
C SER A 15 -3.81 -4.59 8.03
N GLU A 16 -4.86 -4.37 8.81
CA GLU A 16 -5.93 -3.45 8.42
C GLU A 16 -5.32 -2.03 8.33
N PHE A 17 -5.03 -1.55 7.12
CA PHE A 17 -4.63 -0.15 6.93
C PHE A 17 -5.87 0.74 7.12
N TYR A 18 -6.07 1.21 8.34
CA TYR A 18 -7.14 2.15 8.67
C TYR A 18 -6.74 3.56 8.20
N GLN A 19 -6.99 3.88 6.93
CA GLN A 19 -6.77 5.22 6.41
C GLN A 19 -8.06 5.92 6.00
N ASN A 20 -8.52 6.79 6.90
CA ASN A 20 -9.68 7.65 6.71
C ASN A 20 -9.49 8.56 5.48
N ARG A 21 -10.25 8.34 4.41
CA ARG A 21 -10.34 9.22 3.22
C ARG A 21 -11.21 10.47 3.46
N TRP A 22 -11.14 11.06 4.64
CA TRP A 22 -11.97 12.24 4.94
C TRP A 22 -11.26 13.55 4.58
N PRO A 23 -11.93 14.46 3.84
CA PRO A 23 -11.42 15.81 3.60
C PRO A 23 -11.06 16.49 4.94
N PRO A 24 -9.94 17.23 5.01
CA PRO A 24 -9.14 17.76 3.90
C PRO A 24 -7.93 16.90 3.49
N TYR A 25 -7.94 15.59 3.78
CA TYR A 25 -6.84 14.68 3.47
C TYR A 25 -7.26 13.63 2.43
N VAL A 26 -6.39 13.39 1.46
CA VAL A 26 -6.61 12.41 0.39
C VAL A 26 -5.39 11.50 0.24
N LEU A 27 -5.64 10.29 -0.27
CA LEU A 27 -4.55 9.37 -0.63
C LEU A 27 -3.99 9.75 -2.00
N GLU A 28 -2.68 9.70 -2.12
CA GLU A 28 -1.96 9.75 -3.38
C GLU A 28 -1.15 8.46 -3.58
N PRO A 29 -1.27 7.78 -4.73
CA PRO A 29 -2.20 8.09 -5.82
C PRO A 29 -3.67 7.93 -5.39
N PRO A 30 -4.65 8.55 -6.08
CA PRO A 30 -6.06 8.56 -5.68
C PRO A 30 -6.66 7.17 -5.44
N ASN A 31 -6.14 6.17 -6.17
CA ASN A 31 -6.55 4.78 -6.09
C ASN A 31 -5.61 3.92 -5.25
N CYS A 32 -4.86 4.47 -4.31
CA CYS A 32 -4.11 3.66 -3.35
C CYS A 32 -5.06 2.69 -2.60
N PHE A 33 -4.85 1.36 -2.59
CA PHE A 33 -3.66 0.58 -3.01
C PHE A 33 -3.78 -0.16 -4.36
N ASP A 34 -4.82 0.05 -5.17
CA ASP A 34 -4.84 -0.44 -6.56
C ASP A 34 -3.70 0.16 -7.39
N GLN A 35 -3.29 1.38 -7.03
CA GLN A 35 -2.11 2.06 -7.55
C GLN A 35 -1.17 2.46 -6.41
N VAL A 36 0.13 2.44 -6.69
CA VAL A 36 1.19 2.80 -5.75
C VAL A 36 2.26 3.61 -6.47
N TYR A 37 3.00 4.41 -5.73
CA TYR A 37 4.27 4.95 -6.21
C TYR A 37 5.36 3.89 -6.09
N VAL A 38 6.18 3.78 -7.13
CA VAL A 38 7.44 3.05 -7.13
C VAL A 38 8.48 4.00 -7.65
N GLU A 39 9.37 4.48 -6.79
CA GLU A 39 10.38 5.50 -7.14
C GLU A 39 9.72 6.74 -7.79
N ASP A 40 8.67 7.27 -7.15
CA ASP A 40 7.85 8.40 -7.63
C ASP A 40 7.04 8.18 -8.93
N GLU A 41 7.07 6.97 -9.51
CA GLU A 41 6.22 6.60 -10.65
C GLU A 41 4.95 5.88 -10.20
N VAL A 42 3.79 6.27 -10.72
CA VAL A 42 2.52 5.57 -10.44
C VAL A 42 2.47 4.25 -11.22
N LYS A 43 2.27 3.13 -10.50
CA LYS A 43 2.15 1.78 -11.06
C LYS A 43 0.94 1.06 -10.48
N ASN A 44 0.32 0.16 -11.24
CA ASN A 44 -0.76 -0.67 -10.71
C ASN A 44 -0.17 -1.78 -9.85
N LEU A 45 -0.79 -2.04 -8.70
CA LEU A 45 -0.34 -3.08 -7.79
C LEU A 45 -0.38 -4.47 -8.43
N SER A 46 -1.38 -4.73 -9.27
CA SER A 46 -1.55 -5.99 -10.01
C SER A 46 -0.43 -6.27 -11.01
N ASP A 47 0.24 -5.22 -11.52
CA ASP A 47 1.37 -5.37 -12.45
C ASP A 47 2.66 -5.71 -11.69
N ILE A 48 2.71 -5.38 -10.40
CA ILE A 48 3.86 -5.56 -9.53
C ILE A 48 3.79 -6.91 -8.81
N SER A 49 2.65 -7.21 -8.21
CA SER A 49 2.46 -8.36 -7.31
C SER A 49 1.09 -8.99 -7.48
N GLN A 50 1.05 -10.28 -7.77
CA GLN A 50 -0.21 -11.03 -7.83
C GLN A 50 -0.70 -11.46 -6.44
N SER A 51 0.20 -11.47 -5.45
CA SER A 51 -0.07 -11.91 -4.09
C SER A 51 -0.56 -10.79 -3.17
N LEU A 52 -0.35 -9.52 -3.52
CA LEU A 52 -0.90 -8.38 -2.80
C LEU A 52 -2.28 -8.00 -3.36
N VAL A 53 -3.31 -8.15 -2.53
CA VAL A 53 -4.70 -7.83 -2.91
C VAL A 53 -5.22 -6.69 -2.03
N ALA A 54 -5.61 -5.59 -2.69
CA ALA A 54 -6.26 -4.46 -2.04
C ALA A 54 -7.79 -4.67 -2.02
N SER A 55 -8.43 -4.20 -0.94
CA SER A 55 -9.87 -4.14 -0.79
C SER A 55 -10.25 -2.77 -0.27
N HIS A 56 -11.07 -2.06 -1.04
CA HIS A 56 -11.46 -0.69 -0.77
C HIS A 56 -12.86 -0.64 -0.18
N SER A 57 -12.98 0.02 0.97
CA SER A 57 -14.26 0.39 1.56
C SER A 57 -14.41 1.92 1.52
N ASN A 58 -15.58 2.43 1.92
CA ASN A 58 -15.83 3.87 1.97
C ASN A 58 -14.84 4.62 2.87
N HIS A 59 -14.35 3.99 3.94
CA HIS A 59 -13.53 4.65 4.97
C HIS A 59 -12.11 4.11 5.08
N PHE A 60 -11.86 2.89 4.61
CA PHE A 60 -10.59 2.18 4.83
C PHE A 60 -10.18 1.40 3.59
N VAL A 61 -8.88 1.15 3.45
CA VAL A 61 -8.34 0.29 2.42
C VAL A 61 -7.55 -0.81 3.11
N THR A 62 -7.88 -2.06 2.87
CA THR A 62 -7.11 -3.19 3.43
C THR A 62 -6.25 -3.79 2.33
N VAL A 63 -4.97 -4.07 2.64
CA VAL A 63 -4.08 -4.80 1.73
C VAL A 63 -3.70 -6.11 2.39
N ARG A 64 -3.84 -7.22 1.66
CA ARG A 64 -3.52 -8.56 2.16
C ARG A 64 -2.49 -9.22 1.27
N LEU A 65 -1.50 -9.84 1.90
CA LEU A 65 -0.54 -10.72 1.23
C LEU A 65 -1.03 -12.16 1.29
N TYR A 66 -1.35 -12.72 0.13
CA TYR A 66 -1.69 -14.13 -0.03
C TYR A 66 -0.49 -14.88 -0.61
N SER A 67 0.37 -15.43 0.25
CA SER A 67 1.53 -16.22 -0.19
C SER A 67 1.14 -17.41 -1.07
N SER A 68 -0.08 -17.94 -0.92
CA SER A 68 -0.65 -18.98 -1.80
C SER A 68 -0.89 -18.52 -3.23
N LEU A 69 -0.99 -17.21 -3.48
CA LEU A 69 -1.12 -16.61 -4.80
C LEU A 69 0.23 -16.20 -5.39
N ALA A 70 1.32 -16.36 -4.64
CA ALA A 70 2.65 -16.05 -5.15
C ALA A 70 2.98 -16.98 -6.32
N GLY A 71 3.25 -16.39 -7.48
CA GLY A 71 3.57 -17.14 -8.69
C GLY A 71 4.92 -17.87 -8.56
N PRO A 72 5.16 -18.94 -9.33
CA PRO A 72 6.42 -19.69 -9.30
C PRO A 72 7.66 -18.85 -9.69
N TYR A 73 7.44 -17.68 -10.30
CA TYR A 73 8.50 -16.74 -10.70
C TYR A 73 8.52 -15.47 -9.87
N GLU A 74 7.63 -15.32 -8.88
CA GLU A 74 7.70 -14.18 -7.98
C GLU A 74 8.71 -14.46 -6.87
N THR A 75 9.54 -13.47 -6.59
CA THR A 75 10.51 -13.53 -5.48
C THR A 75 10.15 -12.48 -4.45
N LEU A 76 10.52 -12.74 -3.19
CA LEU A 76 10.32 -11.76 -2.13
C LEU A 76 11.26 -10.57 -2.36
N ARG A 77 10.69 -9.42 -2.72
CA ARG A 77 11.41 -8.17 -2.95
C ARG A 77 11.32 -7.27 -1.73
N GLN A 78 12.46 -6.72 -1.34
CA GLN A 78 12.57 -5.74 -0.26
C GLN A 78 12.56 -4.31 -0.78
N THR A 79 13.10 -4.11 -1.98
CA THR A 79 13.22 -2.81 -2.65
C THR A 79 12.86 -2.93 -4.14
N PRO A 80 12.42 -1.83 -4.78
CA PRO A 80 11.98 -0.56 -4.17
C PRO A 80 10.69 -0.72 -3.35
N PRO A 81 10.44 0.08 -2.29
CA PRO A 81 9.20 0.00 -1.53
C PRO A 81 8.02 0.51 -2.38
N LEU A 82 6.83 -0.04 -2.12
CA LEU A 82 5.60 0.47 -2.72
C LEU A 82 5.03 1.56 -1.81
N GLU A 83 4.80 2.75 -2.34
CA GLU A 83 4.38 3.88 -1.53
C GLU A 83 2.96 4.36 -1.83
N CYS A 84 2.28 4.78 -0.77
CA CYS A 84 1.17 5.71 -0.85
C CYS A 84 1.44 6.89 0.08
N ARG A 85 0.81 8.02 -0.20
CA ARG A 85 0.98 9.27 0.55
C ARG A 85 -0.37 9.74 1.03
N CYS A 86 -0.43 10.26 2.26
CA CYS A 86 -1.57 11.02 2.74
C CYS A 86 -1.23 12.49 2.54
N VAL A 87 -1.98 13.19 1.71
CA VAL A 87 -1.72 14.57 1.37
C VAL A 87 -2.92 15.45 1.73
N THR A 88 -2.65 16.70 2.05
CA THR A 88 -3.71 17.71 2.15
C THR A 88 -4.25 18.06 0.76
N ILE A 89 -5.44 18.65 0.69
CA ILE A 89 -5.98 19.25 -0.55
C ILE A 89 -5.04 20.31 -1.20
N LYS A 90 -4.03 20.79 -0.48
CA LYS A 90 -3.01 21.73 -0.98
C LYS A 90 -1.73 21.02 -1.49
N GLY A 91 -1.71 19.69 -1.53
CA GLY A 91 -0.55 18.90 -1.99
C GLY A 91 0.55 18.71 -0.94
N ILE A 92 0.34 19.13 0.32
CA ILE A 92 1.31 18.90 1.39
C ILE A 92 1.23 17.45 1.85
N VAL A 93 2.34 16.70 1.76
CA VAL A 93 2.47 15.34 2.28
C VAL A 93 2.53 15.35 3.81
N LEU A 94 1.64 14.60 4.44
CA LEU A 94 1.57 14.46 5.91
C LEU A 94 2.20 13.15 6.38
N SER A 95 2.03 12.08 5.61
CA SER A 95 2.58 10.76 5.91
C SER A 95 2.77 9.94 4.64
N THR A 96 3.73 9.03 4.66
CA THR A 96 3.95 8.03 3.62
C THR A 96 3.72 6.65 4.22
N ILE A 97 3.01 5.80 3.49
CA ILE A 97 2.81 4.38 3.79
C ILE A 97 3.64 3.61 2.82
N GLN A 98 4.47 2.71 3.33
CA GLN A 98 5.37 1.89 2.53
C GLN A 98 5.03 0.43 2.76
N ILE A 99 4.91 -0.34 1.67
CA ILE A 99 4.88 -1.80 1.71
C ILE A 99 6.26 -2.28 1.27
N GLU A 100 6.95 -2.91 2.23
CA GLU A 100 8.20 -3.62 2.02
C GLU A 100 7.94 -5.13 2.07
N ASN A 101 8.87 -5.92 1.54
CA ASN A 101 8.81 -7.39 1.58
C ASN A 101 7.53 -7.94 0.92
N TYR A 102 7.43 -7.80 -0.40
CA TYR A 102 6.32 -8.31 -1.18
C TYR A 102 6.81 -9.23 -2.30
N TYR A 103 5.98 -10.20 -2.72
CA TYR A 103 6.33 -11.06 -3.86
C TYR A 103 6.09 -10.32 -5.16
N SER A 104 7.07 -10.32 -6.05
CA SER A 104 6.98 -9.65 -7.36
C SER A 104 7.90 -10.35 -8.35
N LYS A 105 7.57 -10.25 -9.64
CA LYS A 105 8.35 -10.85 -10.73
C LYS A 105 9.70 -10.16 -10.93
#